data_AF-A0A7W0WWQ4-F1
#
_entry.id   AF-A0A7W0WWQ4-F1
#
_cell.length_a   1.000
_cell.length_b   1.000
_cell.length_c   1.000
_cell.angle_alpha   90.00
_cell.angle_beta   90.00
_cell.angle_gamma   90.00
#
_symmetry.space_group_name_H-M   'P 1'
#
loop_
_entity.id
_entity.type
_entity.pdbx_description
1 polymer ?
#
loop_
_entity_poly.entity_id
_entity_poly.type
_entity_poly.pdbx_seq_one_letter_code
_entity_poly.pdbx_strand_id
1 'polypeptide(L)'
;MLRLLLIALVGCGPKTANTAPPPPPPDAAIADVVTAPDAPPSPTGPLERDLPRLAKKSLALYEGVVAVFRAAGANCAEATKQLGALRATYADVGVANAKVLHEGRARELKTALAKYEDQLAAAAKEISASQTMAKCTTDRAFTKAFDDLVGSPP
;
A
#
# COMPACT_ATOMS: atom_id res chain seq x y z
N MET A 1 -26.61 9.50 42.66
CA MET A 1 -26.08 10.13 43.89
C MET A 1 -25.46 9.05 44.76
N LEU A 2 -24.13 9.00 44.89
CA LEU A 2 -23.45 8.63 46.15
C LEU A 2 -21.95 8.99 46.00
N ARG A 3 -21.50 9.96 46.80
CA ARG A 3 -20.11 10.40 46.94
C ARG A 3 -19.43 9.51 47.97
N LEU A 4 -18.15 9.18 47.77
CA LEU A 4 -17.22 8.90 48.87
C LEU A 4 -15.80 9.37 48.49
N LEU A 5 -15.30 10.27 49.34
CA LEU A 5 -13.96 10.87 49.39
C LEU A 5 -13.02 9.99 50.24
N LEU A 6 -11.70 10.09 49.99
CA LEU A 6 -10.58 10.15 50.98
C LEU A 6 -9.25 9.90 50.22
N ILE A 7 -8.47 10.93 49.84
CA ILE A 7 -7.37 11.61 50.56
C ILE A 7 -6.22 10.65 50.97
N ALA A 8 -5.04 10.83 50.36
CA ALA A 8 -3.76 10.40 50.90
C ALA A 8 -2.77 11.58 50.92
N LEU A 9 -2.23 11.85 52.10
CA LEU A 9 -1.31 12.93 52.44
C LEU A 9 0.16 12.52 52.28
N VAL A 10 0.96 13.56 52.12
CA VAL A 10 2.42 13.71 51.96
C VAL A 10 3.28 13.11 53.09
N GLY A 11 4.51 12.68 52.78
CA GLY A 11 5.61 12.65 53.78
C GLY A 11 6.98 12.04 53.37
N CYS A 12 7.95 12.91 53.02
CA CYS A 12 9.45 12.90 53.15
C CYS A 12 10.24 11.57 53.33
N GLY A 13 11.24 11.24 52.49
CA GLY A 13 12.67 11.71 52.50
C GLY A 13 13.61 10.56 52.95
N PRO A 14 14.97 10.51 52.75
CA PRO A 14 15.91 11.57 52.36
C PRO A 14 17.09 11.18 51.38
N LYS A 15 17.77 12.23 50.87
CA LYS A 15 19.24 12.47 50.75
C LYS A 15 20.16 11.51 49.97
N THR A 16 20.69 12.00 48.84
CA THR A 16 22.06 11.77 48.32
C THR A 16 22.50 13.00 47.51
N ALA A 17 23.44 13.81 48.01
CA ALA A 17 24.87 13.81 47.70
C ALA A 17 25.22 14.67 46.45
N ASN A 18 25.84 15.82 46.72
CA ASN A 18 26.48 16.72 45.76
C ASN A 18 27.54 15.98 44.92
N THR A 19 27.48 16.13 43.60
CA THR A 19 28.64 15.99 42.72
C THR A 19 28.47 16.97 41.56
N ALA A 20 29.32 18.00 41.52
CA ALA A 20 29.37 18.96 40.42
C ALA A 20 30.05 18.29 39.20
N PRO A 21 29.50 18.43 37.97
CA PRO A 21 30.19 17.99 36.75
C PRO A 21 31.19 19.06 36.23
N PRO A 22 32.29 18.65 35.57
CA PRO A 22 33.33 19.54 35.02
C PRO A 22 32.88 20.30 33.76
N PRO A 23 33.60 21.37 33.34
CA PRO A 23 33.19 22.25 32.25
C PRO A 23 33.23 21.59 30.85
N PRO A 24 32.43 22.08 29.89
CA PRO A 24 32.31 21.49 28.56
C PRO A 24 33.52 21.81 27.65
N PRO A 25 33.96 20.87 26.79
CA PRO A 25 34.89 21.14 25.70
C PRO A 25 34.21 21.87 24.52
N PRO A 26 34.96 22.63 23.70
CA PRO A 26 34.44 23.53 22.69
C PRO A 26 33.91 22.80 21.44
N ASP A 27 32.90 23.42 20.81
CA ASP A 27 32.29 23.05 19.53
C ASP A 27 33.31 22.68 18.44
N ALA A 28 33.12 21.50 17.87
CA ALA A 28 33.71 21.12 16.59
C ALA A 28 32.66 20.37 15.75
N ALA A 29 32.08 21.12 14.81
CA ALA A 29 31.57 20.73 13.50
C ALA A 29 30.85 19.36 13.37
N ILE A 30 29.51 19.43 13.29
CA ILE A 30 28.71 18.39 12.61
C ILE A 30 28.67 18.76 11.12
N ALA A 31 29.54 18.13 10.34
CA ALA A 31 29.46 17.95 8.88
C ALA A 31 29.68 16.44 8.67
N ASP A 32 28.91 15.65 7.93
CA ASP A 32 28.00 15.87 6.83
C ASP A 32 26.81 14.90 7.01
N VAL A 33 25.58 15.43 7.08
CA VAL A 33 24.43 14.60 6.73
C VAL A 33 24.42 14.55 5.20
N VAL A 34 24.82 13.42 4.65
CA VAL A 34 24.61 13.08 3.24
C VAL A 34 23.11 13.19 2.99
N THR A 35 22.70 14.30 2.38
CA THR A 35 21.36 14.50 1.83
C THR A 35 21.17 13.43 0.76
N ALA A 36 20.44 12.37 1.09
CA ALA A 36 19.93 11.45 0.09
C ALA A 36 19.14 12.27 -0.95
N PRO A 37 19.33 12.04 -2.26
CA PRO A 37 18.62 12.81 -3.28
C PRO A 37 17.12 12.71 -3.03
N ASP A 38 16.46 13.88 -2.99
CA ASP A 38 15.02 14.07 -2.85
C ASP A 38 14.25 13.00 -3.64
N ALA A 39 13.73 12.00 -2.93
CA ALA A 39 12.61 11.24 -3.46
C ALA A 39 11.49 12.27 -3.71
N PRO A 40 10.95 12.39 -4.94
CA PRO A 40 9.90 13.36 -5.20
C PRO A 40 8.79 13.17 -4.18
N PRO A 41 8.22 14.25 -3.61
CA PRO A 41 7.22 14.15 -2.57
C PRO A 41 6.11 13.25 -3.07
N SER A 42 5.85 12.17 -2.33
CA SER A 42 4.71 11.31 -2.60
C SER A 42 3.48 12.22 -2.70
N PRO A 43 2.78 12.27 -3.85
CA PRO A 43 1.65 13.17 -4.00
C PRO A 43 0.66 12.92 -2.86
N THR A 44 0.42 13.94 -2.03
CA THR A 44 -0.29 13.80 -0.76
C THR A 44 -1.82 13.82 -0.92
N GLY A 45 -2.32 13.88 -2.16
CA GLY A 45 -3.75 13.91 -2.47
C GLY A 45 -4.39 12.52 -2.62
N PRO A 46 -5.73 12.44 -2.54
CA PRO A 46 -6.49 11.21 -2.84
C PRO A 46 -6.24 10.68 -4.25
N LEU A 47 -6.18 9.35 -4.42
CA LEU A 47 -5.79 8.72 -5.69
C LEU A 47 -6.82 8.91 -6.82
N GLU A 48 -8.11 9.03 -6.49
CA GLU A 48 -9.18 9.28 -7.46
C GLU A 48 -9.11 10.67 -8.14
N ARG A 49 -8.34 11.60 -7.55
CA ARG A 49 -8.12 12.95 -8.11
C ARG A 49 -6.87 13.01 -8.99
N ASP A 50 -5.95 12.06 -8.84
CA ASP A 50 -4.70 11.97 -9.58
C ASP A 50 -4.77 10.81 -10.56
N LEU A 51 -5.49 11.03 -11.69
CA LEU A 51 -5.68 10.00 -12.70
C LEU A 51 -4.38 9.49 -13.34
N PRO A 52 -3.35 10.32 -13.60
CA PRO A 52 -2.05 9.81 -14.05
C PRO A 52 -1.42 8.83 -13.05
N ARG A 53 -1.48 9.14 -11.74
CA ARG A 53 -0.97 8.22 -10.71
C ARG A 53 -1.83 6.97 -10.58
N LEU A 54 -3.15 7.10 -10.66
CA LEU A 54 -4.07 5.97 -10.66
C LEU A 54 -3.81 5.04 -11.86
N ALA A 55 -3.58 5.59 -13.04
CA ALA A 55 -3.24 4.82 -14.23
C ALA A 55 -1.90 4.07 -14.07
N LYS A 56 -0.86 4.74 -13.56
CA LYS A 56 0.43 4.11 -13.26
C LYS A 56 0.30 2.99 -12.23
N LYS A 57 -0.43 3.21 -11.13
CA LYS A 57 -0.68 2.18 -10.11
C LYS A 57 -1.53 1.02 -10.64
N SER A 58 -2.47 1.30 -11.54
CA SER A 58 -3.26 0.26 -12.21
C SER A 58 -2.38 -0.64 -13.07
N LEU A 59 -1.44 -0.08 -13.84
CA LEU A 59 -0.46 -0.89 -14.55
C LEU A 59 0.37 -1.77 -13.59
N ALA A 60 0.89 -1.17 -12.51
CA ALA A 60 1.67 -1.90 -11.52
C ALA A 60 0.89 -3.04 -10.83
N LEU A 61 -0.43 -2.88 -10.65
CA LEU A 61 -1.31 -3.95 -10.19
C LEU A 61 -1.34 -5.12 -11.19
N TYR A 62 -1.54 -4.88 -12.49
CA TYR A 62 -1.54 -5.92 -13.53
C TYR A 62 -0.19 -6.63 -13.63
N GLU A 63 0.91 -5.88 -13.59
CA GLU A 63 2.27 -6.44 -13.55
C GLU A 63 2.50 -7.29 -12.29
N GLY A 64 1.95 -6.86 -11.16
CA GLY A 64 1.93 -7.63 -9.91
C GLY A 64 1.20 -8.96 -10.05
N VAL A 65 0.04 -8.99 -10.71
CA VAL A 65 -0.71 -10.24 -10.98
C VAL A 65 0.12 -11.17 -11.86
N VAL A 66 0.74 -10.65 -12.93
CA VAL A 66 1.65 -11.42 -13.78
C VAL A 66 2.77 -12.05 -12.95
N ALA A 67 3.41 -11.28 -12.06
CA ALA A 67 4.48 -11.76 -11.20
C ALA A 67 3.98 -12.87 -10.25
N VAL A 68 2.81 -12.70 -9.63
CA VAL A 68 2.18 -13.72 -8.78
C VAL A 68 1.93 -15.02 -9.57
N PHE A 69 1.38 -14.92 -10.78
CA PHE A 69 1.06 -16.10 -11.58
C PHE A 69 2.33 -16.83 -12.07
N ARG A 70 3.37 -16.09 -12.44
CA ARG A 70 4.68 -16.68 -12.76
C ARG A 70 5.29 -17.40 -11.55
N ALA A 71 5.21 -16.79 -10.37
CA ALA A 71 5.79 -17.36 -9.15
C ALA A 71 5.02 -18.58 -8.64
N ALA A 72 3.68 -18.54 -8.68
CA ALA A 72 2.84 -19.61 -8.18
C ALA A 72 2.71 -20.78 -9.16
N GLY A 73 2.75 -20.53 -10.48
CA GLY A 73 2.53 -21.55 -11.50
C GLY A 73 1.17 -22.24 -11.32
N ALA A 74 1.18 -23.57 -11.15
CA ALA A 74 -0.03 -24.35 -10.89
C ALA A 74 -0.45 -24.43 -9.41
N ASN A 75 0.26 -23.77 -8.49
CA ASN A 75 -0.06 -23.82 -7.06
C ASN A 75 -1.17 -22.81 -6.69
N CYS A 76 -2.41 -23.28 -6.69
CA CYS A 76 -3.58 -22.43 -6.45
C CYS A 76 -3.64 -21.82 -5.05
N ALA A 77 -3.15 -22.54 -4.02
CA ALA A 77 -3.11 -22.02 -2.66
C ALA A 77 -2.10 -20.86 -2.53
N GLU A 78 -0.92 -21.01 -3.14
CA GLU A 78 0.08 -19.95 -3.15
C GLU A 78 -0.37 -18.74 -3.99
N ALA A 79 -0.96 -18.99 -5.17
CA ALA A 79 -1.56 -17.93 -5.99
C ALA A 79 -2.62 -17.15 -5.21
N THR A 80 -3.53 -17.85 -4.51
CA THR A 80 -4.59 -17.24 -3.69
C THR A 80 -4.01 -16.36 -2.59
N LYS A 81 -3.03 -16.87 -1.84
CA LYS A 81 -2.34 -16.14 -0.77
C LYS A 81 -1.68 -14.87 -1.30
N GLN A 82 -0.95 -14.97 -2.40
CA GLN A 82 -0.25 -13.85 -2.99
C GLN A 82 -1.20 -12.82 -3.62
N LEU A 83 -2.29 -13.25 -4.25
CA LEU A 83 -3.35 -12.34 -4.71
C LEU A 83 -3.98 -11.57 -3.54
N GLY A 84 -4.19 -12.22 -2.39
CA GLY A 84 -4.66 -11.55 -1.18
C GLY A 84 -3.70 -10.46 -0.68
N ALA A 85 -2.39 -10.75 -0.65
CA ALA A 85 -1.37 -9.77 -0.31
C ALA A 85 -1.29 -8.62 -1.34
N LEU A 86 -1.45 -8.94 -2.62
CA LEU A 86 -1.50 -7.96 -3.70
C LEU A 86 -2.72 -7.04 -3.57
N ARG A 87 -3.88 -7.59 -3.24
CA ARG A 87 -5.10 -6.81 -2.95
C ARG A 87 -4.89 -5.84 -1.81
N ALA A 88 -4.26 -6.28 -0.72
CA ALA A 88 -3.98 -5.40 0.41
C ALA A 88 -3.05 -4.24 0.01
N THR A 89 -2.07 -4.51 -0.86
CA THR A 89 -1.12 -3.51 -1.37
C THR A 89 -1.76 -2.47 -2.27
N TYR A 90 -2.74 -2.88 -3.09
CA TYR A 90 -3.40 -2.05 -4.10
C TYR A 90 -4.86 -1.73 -3.77
N ALA A 91 -5.26 -1.82 -2.50
CA ALA A 91 -6.63 -1.56 -2.07
C ALA A 91 -7.10 -0.14 -2.45
N ASP A 92 -6.20 0.83 -2.44
CA ASP A 92 -6.47 2.22 -2.83
C ASP A 92 -6.82 2.36 -4.32
N VAL A 93 -6.23 1.54 -5.19
CA VAL A 93 -6.55 1.50 -6.64
C VAL A 93 -8.00 1.08 -6.86
N GLY A 94 -8.45 0.03 -6.19
CA GLY A 94 -9.84 -0.44 -6.30
C GLY A 94 -10.86 0.61 -5.83
N VAL A 95 -10.60 1.23 -4.67
CA VAL A 95 -11.43 2.32 -4.13
C VAL A 95 -11.46 3.53 -5.07
N ALA A 96 -10.28 3.94 -5.57
CA ALA A 96 -10.17 5.08 -6.46
C ALA A 96 -10.85 4.83 -7.81
N ASN A 97 -10.68 3.65 -8.41
CA ASN A 97 -11.36 3.26 -9.65
C ASN A 97 -12.88 3.27 -9.46
N ALA A 98 -13.40 2.64 -8.40
CA ALA A 98 -14.83 2.63 -8.11
C ALA A 98 -15.39 4.06 -7.98
N LYS A 99 -14.68 4.94 -7.28
CA LYS A 99 -15.09 6.34 -7.12
C LYS A 99 -15.07 7.12 -8.43
N VAL A 100 -14.02 6.97 -9.25
CA VAL A 100 -13.93 7.60 -10.57
C VAL A 100 -15.08 7.14 -11.48
N LEU A 101 -15.44 5.86 -11.45
CA LEU A 101 -16.57 5.33 -12.21
C LEU A 101 -17.91 5.88 -11.69
N HIS A 102 -18.09 5.92 -10.38
CA HIS A 102 -19.30 6.48 -9.75
C HIS A 102 -19.47 7.98 -10.06
N GLU A 103 -18.38 8.74 -10.13
CA GLU A 103 -18.35 10.16 -10.50
C GLU A 103 -18.55 10.39 -12.02
N GLY A 104 -18.69 9.34 -12.83
CA GLY A 104 -18.88 9.45 -14.28
C GLY A 104 -17.61 9.81 -15.06
N ARG A 105 -16.43 9.73 -14.43
CA ARG A 105 -15.14 10.17 -14.97
C ARG A 105 -14.38 9.05 -15.71
N ALA A 106 -15.11 8.01 -16.15
CA ALA A 106 -14.53 6.86 -16.85
C ALA A 106 -13.74 7.25 -18.11
N ARG A 107 -14.19 8.27 -18.86
CA ARG A 107 -13.48 8.76 -20.07
C ARG A 107 -12.14 9.42 -19.73
N GLU A 108 -12.07 10.16 -18.63
CA GLU A 108 -10.83 10.79 -18.17
C GLU A 108 -9.83 9.71 -17.74
N LEU A 109 -10.29 8.71 -16.99
CA LEU A 109 -9.45 7.57 -16.60
C LEU A 109 -8.96 6.78 -17.82
N LYS A 110 -9.83 6.52 -18.80
CA LYS A 110 -9.43 5.88 -20.06
C LYS A 110 -8.32 6.69 -20.77
N THR A 111 -8.44 8.01 -20.80
CA THR A 111 -7.42 8.89 -21.40
C THR A 111 -6.10 8.78 -20.65
N ALA A 112 -6.12 8.74 -19.31
CA ALA A 112 -4.91 8.55 -18.50
C ALA A 112 -4.27 7.17 -18.71
N LEU A 113 -5.08 6.11 -18.87
CA LEU A 113 -4.63 4.75 -19.14
C LEU A 113 -4.07 4.55 -20.55
N ALA A 114 -4.44 5.39 -21.53
CA ALA A 114 -4.01 5.24 -22.93
C ALA A 114 -2.47 5.23 -23.09
N LYS A 115 -1.73 5.90 -22.21
CA LYS A 115 -0.26 5.86 -22.18
C LYS A 115 0.32 4.46 -21.91
N TYR A 116 -0.48 3.59 -21.30
CA TYR A 116 -0.09 2.26 -20.84
C TYR A 116 -0.86 1.14 -21.55
N GLU A 117 -1.60 1.45 -22.62
CA GLU A 117 -2.53 0.52 -23.26
C GLU A 117 -1.84 -0.76 -23.73
N ASP A 118 -0.69 -0.65 -24.39
CA ASP A 118 0.08 -1.80 -24.86
C ASP A 118 0.59 -2.68 -23.70
N GLN A 119 1.06 -2.08 -22.62
CA GLN A 119 1.54 -2.81 -21.44
C GLN A 119 0.40 -3.49 -20.70
N LEU A 120 -0.74 -2.82 -20.56
CA LEU A 120 -1.95 -3.40 -19.97
C LEU A 120 -2.47 -4.56 -20.81
N ALA A 121 -2.49 -4.42 -22.14
CA ALA A 121 -2.88 -5.48 -23.06
C ALA A 121 -1.92 -6.68 -22.98
N ALA A 122 -0.61 -6.42 -22.93
CA ALA A 122 0.40 -7.46 -22.77
C ALA A 122 0.24 -8.22 -21.44
N ALA A 123 0.07 -7.49 -20.33
CA ALA A 123 -0.16 -8.09 -19.02
C ALA A 123 -1.45 -8.90 -18.98
N ALA A 124 -2.57 -8.37 -19.50
CA ALA A 124 -3.84 -9.07 -19.58
C ALA A 124 -3.75 -10.36 -20.40
N LYS A 125 -3.07 -10.31 -21.55
CA LYS A 125 -2.80 -11.48 -22.38
C LYS A 125 -2.01 -12.52 -21.60
N GLU A 126 -0.96 -12.10 -20.91
CA GLU A 126 -0.13 -13.02 -20.13
C GLU A 126 -0.88 -13.66 -18.96
N ILE A 127 -1.66 -12.88 -18.21
CA ILE A 127 -2.55 -13.37 -17.15
C ILE A 127 -3.47 -14.46 -17.71
N SER A 128 -4.15 -14.18 -18.83
CA SER A 128 -5.10 -15.12 -19.45
C SER A 128 -4.44 -16.41 -19.95
N ALA A 129 -3.19 -16.34 -20.42
CA ALA A 129 -2.43 -17.47 -20.92
C ALA A 129 -1.65 -18.22 -19.82
N SER A 130 -1.72 -17.78 -18.57
CA SER A 130 -0.94 -18.34 -17.47
C SER A 130 -1.38 -19.75 -17.09
N GLN A 131 -0.42 -20.54 -16.59
CA GLN A 131 -0.72 -21.85 -16.02
C GLN A 131 -1.65 -21.74 -14.81
N THR A 132 -1.54 -20.66 -14.03
CA THR A 132 -2.43 -20.39 -12.89
C THR A 132 -3.87 -20.29 -13.35
N MET A 133 -4.18 -19.51 -14.39
CA MET A 133 -5.54 -19.44 -14.94
C MET A 133 -6.03 -20.79 -15.49
N ALA A 134 -5.15 -21.54 -16.15
CA ALA A 134 -5.50 -22.85 -16.69
C ALA A 134 -5.79 -23.91 -15.62
N LYS A 135 -5.24 -23.76 -14.40
CA LYS A 135 -5.32 -24.77 -13.33
C LYS A 135 -6.19 -24.39 -12.16
N CYS A 136 -6.33 -23.09 -11.86
CA CYS A 136 -6.91 -22.61 -10.60
C CYS A 136 -8.28 -21.98 -10.75
N THR A 137 -8.80 -21.79 -11.98
CA THR A 137 -10.12 -21.17 -12.21
C THR A 137 -11.31 -21.96 -11.67
N THR A 138 -11.14 -23.27 -11.42
CA THR A 138 -12.14 -24.10 -10.75
C THR A 138 -11.99 -24.10 -9.23
N ASP A 139 -10.90 -23.55 -8.69
CA ASP A 139 -10.70 -23.38 -7.25
C ASP A 139 -11.46 -22.13 -6.77
N ARG A 140 -12.41 -22.35 -5.85
CA ARG A 140 -13.28 -21.28 -5.37
C ARG A 140 -12.52 -20.19 -4.62
N ALA A 141 -11.47 -20.53 -3.89
CA ALA A 141 -10.72 -19.56 -3.10
C ALA A 141 -9.87 -18.68 -4.03
N PHE A 142 -9.25 -19.28 -5.04
CA PHE A 142 -8.55 -18.56 -6.09
C PHE A 142 -9.48 -17.61 -6.84
N THR A 143 -10.61 -18.11 -7.37
CA THR A 143 -11.54 -17.29 -8.15
C THR A 143 -12.05 -16.12 -7.32
N LYS A 144 -12.42 -16.37 -6.05
CA LYS A 144 -12.78 -15.29 -5.13
C LYS A 144 -11.66 -14.27 -4.98
N ALA A 145 -10.43 -14.70 -4.70
CA ALA A 145 -9.29 -13.78 -4.49
C ALA A 145 -8.96 -12.97 -5.75
N PHE A 146 -9.10 -13.58 -6.93
CA PHE A 146 -8.88 -12.92 -8.21
C PHE A 146 -9.98 -11.89 -8.52
N ASP A 147 -11.26 -12.27 -8.38
CA ASP A 147 -12.40 -11.37 -8.57
C ASP A 147 -12.36 -10.18 -7.61
N ASP A 148 -11.99 -10.46 -6.35
CA ASP A 148 -11.78 -9.47 -5.32
C ASP A 148 -10.66 -8.47 -5.70
N LEU A 149 -9.66 -8.89 -6.47
CA LEU A 149 -8.57 -8.01 -6.88
C LEU A 149 -8.96 -7.11 -8.07
N VAL A 150 -9.64 -7.66 -9.07
CA VAL A 150 -10.01 -6.94 -10.30
C VAL A 150 -11.29 -6.11 -10.14
N GLY A 151 -12.00 -6.30 -9.03
CA GLY A 151 -13.27 -5.66 -8.73
C GLY A 151 -14.41 -6.44 -9.40
N SER A 152 -15.31 -6.99 -8.60
CA SER A 152 -16.58 -7.50 -9.12
C SER A 152 -17.35 -6.33 -9.77
N PRO A 153 -17.89 -6.48 -10.99
CA PRO A 153 -18.81 -5.48 -11.50
C PRO A 153 -20.00 -5.35 -10.52
N PRO A 154 -20.49 -4.12 -10.24
CA PRO A 154 -21.62 -3.90 -9.36
C PRO A 154 -22.91 -4.55 -9.88
#